data_AF-A0A1I2JE80-F1
#
_entry.id   AF-A0A1I2JE80-F1
#
_cell.length_a   1.000
_cell.length_b   1.000
_cell.length_c   1.000
_cell.angle_alpha   90.00
_cell.angle_beta   90.00
_cell.angle_gamma   90.00
#
_symmetry.space_group_name_H-M   'P 1'
#
loop_
_entity.id
_entity.type
_entity.pdbx_description
1 polymer ?
#
loop_
_entity_poly.entity_id
_entity_poly.type
_entity_poly.pdbx_seq_one_letter_code
_entity_poly.pdbx_strand_id
1 'polypeptide(L)'
;MAGRGWHATRTTLTAVNGTTLIGLLIALGTGTRVRRGRHGVLIAENFRFRMPAGSCFTVGSVIITNRPAEWLLAEERARLFTHESRHASQYAFFGPFFWPAYWIACGWSIALTTSYGVRNWFEKNAGLADGHYPEELPLRPWILKMFGREDGRTTPPGT
;
A
#
# COMPACT_ATOMS: atom_id res chain seq x y z
N MET A 1 16.21 0.14 11.96
CA MET A 1 15.54 -1.05 12.54
C MET A 1 14.57 -0.56 13.59
N ALA A 2 13.26 -0.72 13.39
CA ALA A 2 12.31 -0.37 14.45
C ALA A 2 12.49 -1.37 15.61
N GLY A 3 12.59 -0.87 16.84
CA GLY A 3 12.77 -1.74 18.00
C GLY A 3 11.56 -2.64 18.23
N ARG A 4 11.73 -3.75 18.97
CA ARG A 4 10.63 -4.63 19.41
C ARG A 4 9.46 -3.85 20.03
N GLY A 5 9.75 -2.74 20.73
CA GLY A 5 8.73 -1.84 21.29
C GLY A 5 7.81 -1.22 20.25
N TRP A 6 8.34 -0.74 19.12
CA TRP A 6 7.51 -0.14 18.07
C TRP A 6 6.53 -1.15 17.47
N HIS A 7 6.97 -2.38 17.26
CA HIS A 7 6.10 -3.43 16.71
C HIS A 7 4.91 -3.72 17.63
N ALA A 8 5.15 -3.78 18.94
CA ALA A 8 4.08 -3.92 19.93
C ALA A 8 3.15 -2.70 19.92
N THR A 9 3.69 -1.48 19.98
CA THR A 9 2.92 -0.23 19.93
C THR A 9 2.02 -0.17 18.70
N ARG A 10 2.57 -0.44 17.51
CA ARG A 10 1.83 -0.46 16.26
C ARG A 10 0.69 -1.47 16.30
N THR A 11 0.95 -2.71 16.75
CA THR A 11 -0.08 -3.74 16.86
C THR A 11 -1.21 -3.29 17.81
N THR A 12 -0.86 -2.71 18.97
CA THR A 12 -1.85 -2.13 19.88
C THR A 12 -2.65 -1.00 19.24
N LEU A 13 -2.01 -0.04 18.57
CA LEU A 13 -2.70 1.08 17.91
C LEU A 13 -3.69 0.58 16.86
N THR A 14 -3.27 -0.37 16.01
CA THR A 14 -4.15 -0.96 15.00
C THR A 14 -5.26 -1.84 15.56
N ALA A 15 -5.11 -2.33 16.80
CA ALA A 15 -6.18 -3.04 17.50
C ALA A 15 -7.19 -2.04 18.08
N VAL A 16 -6.71 -0.99 18.76
CA VAL A 16 -7.53 0.07 19.35
C VAL A 16 -8.34 0.82 18.30
N ASN A 17 -7.74 1.13 17.15
CA ASN A 17 -8.45 1.81 16.06
C ASN A 17 -9.36 0.87 15.23
N GLY A 18 -9.45 -0.41 15.59
CA GLY A 18 -10.36 -1.39 14.98
C GLY A 18 -9.93 -1.94 13.61
N THR A 19 -8.88 -1.40 12.98
CA THR A 19 -8.47 -1.82 11.63
C THR A 19 -7.98 -3.27 11.59
N THR A 20 -7.31 -3.75 12.64
CA THR A 20 -6.92 -5.17 12.76
C THR A 20 -8.13 -6.08 12.91
N LEU A 21 -9.16 -5.64 13.64
CA LEU A 21 -10.41 -6.39 13.75
C LEU A 21 -11.06 -6.56 12.37
N ILE A 22 -11.10 -5.50 11.55
CA ILE A 22 -11.60 -5.59 10.17
C ILE A 22 -10.79 -6.58 9.34
N GLY A 23 -9.45 -6.56 9.42
CA GLY A 23 -8.59 -7.53 8.73
C GLY A 23 -8.89 -8.97 9.14
N LEU A 24 -9.15 -9.23 10.43
CA LEU A 24 -9.54 -10.53 10.95
C LEU A 24 -10.96 -10.94 10.50
N LEU A 25 -11.90 -10.01 10.45
CA LEU A 25 -13.26 -10.27 9.95
C LEU A 25 -13.24 -10.63 8.46
N ILE A 26 -12.40 -9.96 7.66
CA ILE A 26 -12.17 -10.35 6.26
C ILE A 26 -11.58 -11.75 6.20
N ALA A 27 -10.56 -12.05 7.02
CA ALA A 27 -9.94 -13.36 7.05
C ALA A 27 -10.95 -14.48 7.39
N LEU A 28 -11.81 -14.23 8.39
CA LEU A 28 -12.89 -15.12 8.81
C LEU A 28 -13.94 -15.29 7.73
N GLY A 29 -14.47 -14.19 7.17
CA GLY A 29 -15.50 -14.20 6.14
C GLY A 29 -15.05 -14.84 4.83
N THR A 30 -13.74 -14.93 4.60
CA THR A 30 -13.16 -15.59 3.42
C THR A 30 -12.60 -16.98 3.69
N GLY A 31 -12.74 -17.49 4.92
CA GLY A 31 -12.29 -18.82 5.32
C GLY A 31 -10.78 -19.01 5.25
N THR A 32 -10.02 -17.92 5.32
CA THR A 32 -8.56 -17.98 5.33
C THR A 32 -8.03 -18.44 6.69
N ARG A 33 -6.88 -19.11 6.68
CA ARG A 33 -6.18 -19.47 7.92
C ARG A 33 -5.31 -18.30 8.34
N VAL A 34 -5.35 -17.95 9.63
CA VAL A 34 -4.54 -16.85 10.18
C VAL A 34 -3.35 -17.43 10.91
N ARG A 35 -2.15 -16.96 10.56
CA ARG A 35 -0.88 -17.36 11.17
C ARG A 35 -0.12 -16.15 11.66
N ARG A 36 0.74 -16.36 12.66
CA ARG A 36 1.60 -15.29 13.17
C ARG A 36 2.77 -15.07 12.21
N GLY A 37 2.95 -13.83 11.77
CA GLY A 37 4.11 -13.40 11.01
C GLY A 37 5.22 -12.85 11.90
N ARG A 38 6.25 -12.27 11.28
CA ARG A 38 7.33 -11.55 11.99
C ARG A 38 6.76 -10.25 12.60
N HIS A 39 7.41 -9.72 13.63
CA HIS A 39 7.15 -8.34 14.11
C HIS A 39 5.68 -8.02 14.49
N GLY A 40 4.92 -9.02 14.96
CA GLY A 40 3.57 -8.80 15.48
C GLY A 40 2.48 -8.55 14.43
N VAL A 41 2.75 -8.79 13.13
CA VAL A 41 1.68 -8.92 12.13
C VAL A 41 1.08 -10.33 12.12
N LEU A 42 -0.15 -10.42 11.65
CA LEU A 42 -0.83 -11.66 11.32
C LEU A 42 -0.85 -11.83 9.79
N ILE A 43 -0.82 -13.06 9.32
CA ILE A 43 -0.89 -13.41 7.91
C ILE A 43 -2.14 -14.26 7.68
N ALA A 44 -3.08 -13.75 6.90
CA ALA A 44 -4.24 -14.49 6.42
C ALA A 44 -3.88 -15.14 5.07
N GLU A 45 -3.67 -16.45 5.07
CA GLU A 45 -3.13 -17.20 3.92
C GLU A 45 -4.23 -17.80 3.04
N ASN A 46 -3.85 -18.10 1.79
CA ASN A 46 -4.69 -18.78 0.79
C ASN A 46 -6.02 -18.06 0.50
N PHE A 47 -6.00 -16.72 0.50
CA PHE A 47 -7.12 -15.89 0.11
C PHE A 47 -7.55 -16.20 -1.34
N ARG A 48 -8.83 -16.55 -1.52
CA ARG A 48 -9.32 -17.10 -2.80
C ARG A 48 -9.87 -16.05 -3.76
N PHE A 49 -10.17 -14.84 -3.30
CA PHE A 49 -10.73 -13.79 -4.15
C PHE A 49 -9.65 -13.04 -4.94
N ARG A 50 -10.08 -12.38 -6.02
CA ARG A 50 -9.22 -11.56 -6.88
C ARG A 50 -8.60 -10.43 -6.03
N MET A 51 -7.28 -10.36 -6.01
CA MET A 51 -6.55 -9.31 -5.29
C MET A 51 -6.32 -8.09 -6.20
N PRO A 52 -6.49 -6.85 -5.70
CA PRO A 52 -6.47 -5.65 -6.54
C PRO A 52 -5.12 -5.32 -7.18
N ALA A 53 -3.99 -5.75 -6.62
CA ALA A 53 -2.68 -5.28 -7.09
C ALA A 53 -1.47 -6.22 -6.86
N GLY A 54 -1.66 -7.48 -6.49
CA GLY A 54 -0.52 -8.36 -6.22
C GLY A 54 -0.91 -9.71 -5.62
N SER A 55 0.06 -10.34 -4.95
CA SER A 55 -0.14 -11.59 -4.20
C SER A 55 -0.50 -11.37 -2.72
N CYS A 56 -0.41 -10.12 -2.23
CA CYS A 56 -0.77 -9.74 -0.87
C CYS A 56 -1.27 -8.28 -0.78
N PHE A 57 -1.96 -7.95 0.31
CA PHE A 57 -2.27 -6.58 0.75
C PHE A 57 -2.48 -6.55 2.27
N THR A 58 -2.43 -5.37 2.88
CA THR A 58 -2.53 -5.22 4.34
C THR A 58 -3.80 -4.50 4.80
N VAL A 59 -4.39 -4.96 5.91
CA VAL A 59 -5.49 -4.33 6.63
C VAL A 59 -5.20 -4.32 8.13
N GLY A 60 -4.96 -3.14 8.70
CA GLY A 60 -4.50 -3.02 10.08
C GLY A 60 -3.17 -3.75 10.27
N SER A 61 -3.08 -4.67 11.24
CA SER A 61 -1.93 -5.57 11.43
C SER A 61 -2.07 -6.93 10.76
N VAL A 62 -3.04 -7.13 9.85
CA VAL A 62 -3.27 -8.38 9.12
C VAL A 62 -2.83 -8.22 7.66
N ILE A 63 -1.86 -9.02 7.23
CA ILE A 63 -1.47 -9.14 5.83
C ILE A 63 -2.27 -10.28 5.22
N ILE A 64 -3.07 -10.00 4.20
CA ILE A 64 -3.87 -10.97 3.48
C ILE A 64 -3.11 -11.35 2.22
N THR A 65 -2.94 -12.66 1.96
CA THR A 65 -2.24 -13.17 0.79
C THR A 65 -2.98 -14.33 0.14
N ASN A 66 -2.94 -14.42 -1.19
CA ASN A 66 -3.46 -15.58 -1.94
C ASN A 66 -2.50 -16.78 -1.96
N ARG A 67 -1.33 -16.66 -1.31
CA ARG A 67 -0.33 -17.72 -1.16
C ARG A 67 -0.34 -18.29 0.27
N PRO A 68 0.35 -19.41 0.53
CA PRO A 68 0.64 -19.88 1.89
C PRO A 68 1.48 -18.85 2.68
N ALA A 69 1.35 -18.81 4.01
CA ALA A 69 2.12 -17.87 4.82
C ALA A 69 3.64 -18.06 4.67
N GLU A 70 4.10 -19.30 4.45
CA GLU A 70 5.51 -19.61 4.20
C GLU A 70 6.08 -18.88 2.99
N TRP A 71 5.28 -18.73 1.93
CA TRP A 71 5.71 -18.03 0.71
C TRP A 71 6.07 -16.57 1.01
N LEU A 72 5.26 -15.91 1.84
CA LEU A 72 5.49 -14.52 2.24
C LEU A 72 6.62 -14.40 3.28
N LEU A 73 6.81 -15.42 4.11
CA LEU A 73 7.86 -15.47 5.13
C LEU A 73 9.23 -15.92 4.61
N ALA A 74 9.33 -16.33 3.35
CA ALA A 74 10.60 -16.70 2.72
C ALA A 74 11.54 -15.49 2.61
N GLU A 75 12.85 -15.72 2.77
CA GLU A 75 13.87 -14.65 2.75
C GLU A 75 13.89 -13.86 1.43
N GLU A 76 13.65 -14.53 0.31
CA GLU A 76 13.48 -13.93 -1.02
C GLU A 76 12.31 -12.92 -1.11
N ARG A 77 11.38 -12.97 -0.16
CA ARG A 77 10.23 -12.05 -0.02
C ARG A 77 10.33 -11.15 1.21
N ALA A 78 11.47 -11.11 1.89
CA ALA A 78 11.69 -10.22 3.03
C ALA A 78 11.39 -8.74 2.70
N ARG A 79 11.72 -8.29 1.48
CA ARG A 79 11.38 -6.94 0.99
C ARG A 79 9.87 -6.73 0.88
N LEU A 80 9.16 -7.64 0.23
CA LEU A 80 7.70 -7.59 0.10
C LEU A 80 7.01 -7.63 1.47
N PHE A 81 7.46 -8.50 2.37
CA PHE A 81 6.94 -8.55 3.74
C PHE A 81 7.18 -7.23 4.49
N THR A 82 8.34 -6.59 4.28
CA THR A 82 8.66 -5.29 4.87
C THR A 82 7.76 -4.19 4.31
N HIS A 83 7.47 -4.21 3.01
CA HIS A 83 6.52 -3.31 2.36
C HIS A 83 5.13 -3.40 2.99
N GLU A 84 4.57 -4.61 3.11
CA GLU A 84 3.27 -4.84 3.77
C GLU A 84 3.30 -4.41 5.25
N SER A 85 4.41 -4.66 5.94
CA SER A 85 4.59 -4.22 7.34
C SER A 85 4.61 -2.70 7.50
N ARG A 86 5.06 -1.95 6.49
CA ARG A 86 5.01 -0.48 6.48
C ARG A 86 3.57 0.01 6.30
N HIS A 87 2.74 -0.65 5.48
CA HIS A 87 1.30 -0.35 5.43
C HIS A 87 0.60 -0.55 6.77
N ALA A 88 0.94 -1.61 7.51
CA ALA A 88 0.43 -1.78 8.87
C ALA A 88 0.86 -0.65 9.82
N SER A 89 2.03 -0.03 9.58
CA SER A 89 2.46 1.16 10.33
C SER A 89 1.68 2.41 9.92
N GLN A 90 1.32 2.54 8.65
CA GLN A 90 0.42 3.60 8.17
C GLN A 90 -0.98 3.44 8.79
N TYR A 91 -1.53 2.23 8.89
CA TYR A 91 -2.78 1.99 9.63
C TYR A 91 -2.67 2.33 11.11
N ALA A 92 -1.52 2.12 11.75
CA ALA A 92 -1.35 2.52 13.15
C ALA A 92 -1.46 4.05 13.33
N PHE A 93 -0.97 4.82 12.35
CA PHE A 93 -0.99 6.28 12.38
C PHE A 93 -2.32 6.88 11.92
N PHE A 94 -2.83 6.46 10.76
CA PHE A 94 -4.04 7.03 10.15
C PHE A 94 -5.33 6.33 10.60
N GLY A 95 -5.23 5.12 11.18
CA GLY A 95 -6.40 4.31 11.52
C GLY A 95 -7.31 4.06 10.30
N PRO A 96 -8.64 4.10 10.48
CA PRO A 96 -9.58 3.85 9.39
C PRO A 96 -9.54 4.91 8.29
N PHE A 97 -9.03 6.13 8.57
CA PHE A 97 -8.84 7.17 7.54
C PHE A 97 -7.78 6.79 6.50
N PHE A 98 -6.96 5.77 6.78
CA PHE A 98 -6.04 5.23 5.79
C PHE A 98 -6.76 4.78 4.52
N TRP A 99 -7.93 4.12 4.62
CA TRP A 99 -8.64 3.65 3.43
C TRP A 99 -9.01 4.79 2.47
N PRO A 100 -9.84 5.79 2.85
CA PRO A 100 -10.20 6.84 1.91
C PRO A 100 -8.98 7.60 1.39
N ALA A 101 -7.98 7.88 2.24
CA ALA A 101 -6.76 8.56 1.81
C ALA A 101 -5.96 7.73 0.79
N TYR A 102 -5.82 6.43 1.01
CA TYR A 102 -5.14 5.51 0.10
C TYR A 102 -5.88 5.40 -1.23
N TRP A 103 -7.21 5.29 -1.22
CA TRP A 103 -8.01 5.24 -2.44
C TRP A 103 -7.91 6.53 -3.26
N ILE A 104 -7.92 7.71 -2.61
CA ILE A 104 -7.68 8.99 -3.27
C ILE A 104 -6.28 9.02 -3.89
N ALA A 105 -5.25 8.58 -3.16
CA ALA A 105 -3.88 8.54 -3.66
C ALA A 105 -3.71 7.55 -4.85
N CYS A 106 -4.40 6.41 -4.81
CA CYS A 106 -4.50 5.48 -5.95
C CYS A 106 -5.17 6.15 -7.15
N GLY A 107 -6.33 6.79 -6.96
CA GLY A 107 -7.04 7.49 -8.03
C GLY A 107 -6.19 8.59 -8.67
N TRP A 108 -5.48 9.37 -7.83
CA TRP A 108 -4.49 10.35 -8.28
C TRP A 108 -3.39 9.71 -9.12
N SER A 109 -2.79 8.62 -8.63
CA SER A 109 -1.72 7.92 -9.35
C SER A 109 -2.18 7.35 -10.69
N ILE A 110 -3.37 6.76 -10.74
CA ILE A 110 -3.95 6.24 -11.99
C ILE A 110 -4.21 7.38 -12.98
N ALA A 111 -4.78 8.49 -12.50
CA ALA A 111 -5.06 9.66 -13.33
C ALA A 111 -3.77 10.23 -13.95
N LEU A 112 -2.65 10.20 -13.22
CA LEU A 112 -1.37 10.72 -13.67
C LEU A 112 -0.58 9.74 -14.56
N THR A 113 -0.48 8.45 -14.21
CA THR A 113 0.53 7.52 -14.79
C THR A 113 0.01 6.11 -15.10
N THR A 114 -1.30 5.84 -15.05
CA THR A 114 -1.92 4.49 -15.22
C THR A 114 -1.52 3.42 -14.19
N SER A 115 -0.75 3.78 -13.16
CA SER A 115 -0.33 2.87 -12.08
C SER A 115 -0.98 3.27 -10.76
N TYR A 116 -1.28 2.29 -9.92
CA TYR A 116 -1.77 2.50 -8.55
C TYR A 116 -0.71 3.13 -7.63
N GLY A 117 0.58 2.83 -7.86
CA GLY A 117 1.65 3.14 -6.91
C GLY A 117 2.52 4.34 -7.25
N VAL A 118 2.85 4.57 -8.52
CA VAL A 118 3.97 5.45 -8.92
C VAL A 118 3.86 6.89 -8.42
N ARG A 119 2.64 7.42 -8.25
CA ARG A 119 2.39 8.75 -7.66
C ARG A 119 1.62 8.69 -6.34
N ASN A 120 1.41 7.49 -5.79
CA ASN A 120 0.75 7.29 -4.51
C ASN A 120 1.76 7.45 -3.36
N TRP A 121 1.58 8.48 -2.53
CA TRP A 121 2.47 8.77 -1.41
C TRP A 121 2.59 7.59 -0.44
N PHE A 122 1.52 6.84 -0.19
CA PHE A 122 1.54 5.68 0.72
C PHE A 122 2.41 4.55 0.17
N GLU A 123 2.32 4.27 -1.13
CA GLU A 123 3.14 3.27 -1.82
C GLU A 123 4.62 3.66 -1.86
N LYS A 124 4.91 4.96 -2.08
CA LYS A 124 6.27 5.50 -1.97
C LYS A 124 6.86 5.30 -0.58
N ASN A 125 6.09 5.64 0.46
CA ASN A 125 6.52 5.48 1.85
C ASN A 125 6.60 4.00 2.28
N ALA A 126 5.86 3.11 1.62
CA ALA A 126 5.97 1.67 1.81
C ALA A 126 7.15 1.04 1.04
N GLY A 127 7.83 1.81 0.17
CA GLY A 127 8.89 1.32 -0.69
C GLY A 127 8.32 0.69 -1.97
N LEU A 128 8.17 1.50 -3.01
CA LEU A 128 7.62 1.12 -4.32
C LEU A 128 8.26 -0.17 -4.89
N ALA A 129 9.59 -0.20 -4.93
CA ALA A 129 10.33 -1.33 -5.49
C ALA A 129 10.11 -2.63 -4.70
N ASP A 130 9.94 -2.53 -3.38
CA ASP A 130 9.66 -3.68 -2.51
C ASP A 130 8.26 -4.27 -2.78
N GLY A 131 7.32 -3.43 -3.24
CA GLY A 131 5.98 -3.81 -3.70
C GLY A 131 5.90 -4.21 -5.17
N HIS A 132 7.04 -4.32 -5.87
CA HIS A 132 7.14 -4.59 -7.32
C HIS A 132 6.54 -3.52 -8.23
N TYR A 133 6.40 -2.28 -7.76
CA TYR A 133 6.07 -1.16 -8.62
C TYR A 133 7.33 -0.56 -9.26
N PRO A 134 7.24 -0.07 -10.51
CA PRO A 134 8.30 0.75 -11.09
C PRO A 134 8.44 2.05 -10.30
N GLU A 135 9.65 2.59 -10.22
CA GLU A 135 9.90 3.84 -9.49
C GLU A 135 9.30 5.05 -10.22
N GLU A 136 9.33 5.03 -11.55
CA GLU A 136 8.83 6.11 -12.40
C GLU A 136 8.04 5.56 -13.59
N LEU A 137 7.01 6.32 -13.98
CA LEU A 137 6.25 6.14 -15.21
C LEU A 137 5.99 7.51 -15.82
N PRO A 138 5.95 7.61 -17.16
CA PRO A 138 5.64 8.86 -17.82
C PRO A 138 4.23 9.35 -17.45
N LEU A 139 4.10 10.67 -17.36
CA LEU A 139 2.79 11.30 -17.19
C LEU A 139 1.93 11.08 -18.44
N ARG A 140 0.62 10.98 -18.22
CA ARG A 140 -0.34 10.87 -19.33
C ARG A 140 -0.27 12.11 -20.24
N PRO A 141 -0.39 11.95 -21.58
CA PRO A 141 -0.20 13.05 -22.52
C PRO A 141 -1.10 14.27 -22.29
N TRP A 142 -2.32 14.08 -21.80
CA TRP A 142 -3.25 15.18 -21.51
C TRP A 142 -2.75 16.08 -20.37
N ILE A 143 -1.97 15.54 -19.44
CA ILE A 143 -1.36 16.28 -18.33
C ILE A 143 -0.21 17.14 -18.85
N LEU A 144 0.66 16.53 -19.67
CA LEU A 144 1.75 17.25 -20.33
C LEU A 144 1.19 18.40 -21.20
N LYS A 145 0.04 18.20 -21.85
CA LYS A 145 -0.64 19.24 -22.62
C LYS A 145 -1.25 20.35 -21.77
N MET A 146 -1.71 20.03 -20.56
CA MET A 146 -2.26 21.01 -19.62
C MET A 146 -1.16 21.90 -19.03
N PHE A 147 -0.01 21.31 -18.65
CA PHE A 147 1.14 22.03 -18.11
C PHE A 147 2.01 22.69 -19.20
N GLY A 148 2.02 22.16 -20.43
CA GLY A 148 2.72 22.77 -21.58
C GLY A 148 1.96 23.91 -22.25
N ARG A 149 0.78 24.31 -21.74
CA ARG A 149 -0.01 25.44 -22.28
C ARG A 149 0.27 26.78 -21.59
N GLU A 150 1.16 26.82 -20.58
CA GLU A 150 1.48 28.04 -19.85
C GLU A 150 2.63 28.86 -20.45
N ASP A 151 3.47 28.29 -21.34
CA ASP A 151 4.59 29.02 -21.97
C ASP A 151 4.18 29.86 -23.21
N GLY A 152 2.88 29.98 -23.48
CA GLY A 152 2.34 30.62 -24.70
C GLY A 152 1.91 32.08 -24.58
N ARG A 153 2.14 32.76 -23.45
CA ARG A 153 1.86 34.19 -23.30
C ARG A 153 3.13 34.97 -22.97
N THR A 154 3.79 35.47 -24.01
CA THR A 154 3.91 36.91 -24.34
C THR A 154 5.13 37.13 -25.23
N THR A 155 4.90 37.29 -26.53
CA THR A 155 5.72 38.18 -27.36
C THR A 155 4.76 39.03 -28.18
N PRO A 156 4.73 40.36 -27.99
CA PRO A 156 3.99 41.23 -28.91
C PRO A 156 4.65 41.16 -30.29
N PRO A 157 3.89 41.38 -31.38
CA PRO A 157 4.48 41.49 -32.71
C PRO A 157 5.43 42.69 -32.73
N GLY A 158 6.69 42.43 -33.08
CA GLY A 158 7.70 43.47 -33.28
C GLY A 158 7.30 44.38 -34.44
N THR A 159 7.45 45.69 -34.20
CA THR A 159 7.33 46.80 -35.15
C THR A 159 8.40 46.74 -36.23
#